data_AF-A0A174KCA4-F1
#
_entry.id   AF-A0A174KCA4-F1
#
_cell.length_a   1.000
_cell.length_b   1.000
_cell.length_c   1.000
_cell.angle_alpha   90.00
_cell.angle_beta   90.00
_cell.angle_gamma   90.00
#
_symmetry.space_group_name_H-M   'P 1'
#
loop_
_entity.id
_entity.type
_entity.pdbx_description
1 polymer ?
#
loop_
_entity_poly.entity_id
_entity_poly.type
_entity_poly.pdbx_seq_one_letter_code
_entity_poly.pdbx_strand_id
1 'polypeptide(L)'
;MDMLYYIYIGSNRVTIDHLSKITGGMFMAVSSCNKAAKVIDGIRERYNTSILYEESTPQKDSQNITFLHKRFPRVYIILITEGLQKEHRKLYLQAGVNNTLSPMASEESLLQMVKFLRLRKEHKLQEFSQSHRKIFNTFHLPVWKRIFDILFAVAVLIVLSPILIATAIAIRVESKGRVIYKSQRVGSNYQIFNFLKFRSMYTNADKRLKELNALNQYKIEEELTDEQPDIRFDDLTGTSEEEATLLISDDFVISEEDFLKKKAQEKQNTFVKIENDPRVTRVGRFIRKYSIDELPQLFNVLKGDMSIVGNRPLPLYEAELLTSDAYIERFMAPAGLTGLWQVEKRGGAGKMSAEERKQLDIKYAQEFSFWLDMKILCKTLTAFVQKENV
;
A
#
# COMPACT_ATOMS: atom_id res chain seq x y z
N MET A 1 19.17 -34.65 9.20
CA MET A 1 18.16 -34.15 10.14
C MET A 1 18.73 -32.90 10.78
N ASP A 2 18.10 -31.75 10.58
CA ASP A 2 18.58 -30.51 11.21
C ASP A 2 18.40 -30.56 12.71
N MET A 3 19.46 -30.23 13.43
CA MET A 3 19.55 -30.34 14.89
C MET A 3 18.75 -29.20 15.56
N LEU A 4 17.91 -29.54 16.54
CA LEU A 4 17.29 -28.57 17.45
C LEU A 4 18.27 -28.20 18.56
N TYR A 5 18.26 -26.92 18.95
CA TYR A 5 19.10 -26.36 20.00
C TYR A 5 18.22 -26.01 21.20
N TYR A 6 18.55 -26.53 22.37
CA TYR A 6 17.88 -26.25 23.64
C TYR A 6 18.84 -25.49 24.53
N ILE A 7 18.47 -24.26 24.88
CA ILE A 7 19.26 -23.44 25.81
C ILE A 7 18.51 -23.38 27.12
N TYR A 8 19.03 -24.10 28.10
CA TYR A 8 18.49 -24.14 29.44
C TYR A 8 19.05 -22.99 30.28
N ILE A 9 18.19 -22.14 30.82
CA ILE A 9 18.58 -21.01 31.68
C ILE A 9 18.14 -21.36 33.10
N GLY A 10 19.09 -21.78 33.93
CA GLY A 10 18.80 -22.28 35.27
C GLY A 10 20.02 -22.90 35.94
N SER A 11 19.82 -23.46 37.12
CA SER A 11 20.89 -24.04 37.94
C SER A 11 20.57 -25.42 38.53
N ASN A 12 19.34 -25.91 38.37
CA ASN A 12 18.91 -27.19 38.90
C ASN A 12 19.56 -28.35 38.12
N ARG A 13 20.54 -28.99 38.77
CA ARG A 13 21.32 -30.08 38.16
C ARG A 13 20.47 -31.30 37.82
N VAL A 14 19.45 -31.61 38.60
CA VAL A 14 18.59 -32.79 38.38
C VAL A 14 17.77 -32.59 37.11
N THR A 15 17.18 -31.41 36.96
CA THR A 15 16.42 -31.03 35.76
C THR A 15 17.30 -30.96 34.52
N ILE A 16 18.51 -30.41 34.64
CA ILE A 16 19.49 -30.37 33.54
C ILE A 16 19.84 -31.78 33.08
N ASP A 17 20.17 -32.69 34.00
CA ASP A 17 20.53 -34.07 33.66
C ASP A 17 19.37 -34.81 32.99
N HIS A 18 18.15 -34.67 33.53
CA HIS A 18 16.94 -35.27 32.97
C HIS A 18 16.63 -34.77 31.55
N LEU A 19 16.50 -33.45 31.38
CA LEU A 19 16.12 -32.87 30.08
C LEU A 19 17.22 -33.04 29.03
N SER A 20 18.50 -32.99 29.42
CA SER A 20 19.61 -33.17 28.47
C SER A 20 19.62 -34.58 27.85
N LYS A 21 19.21 -35.61 28.59
CA LYS A 21 19.14 -36.99 28.11
C LYS A 21 17.97 -37.22 27.14
N ILE A 22 16.83 -36.58 27.40
CA ILE A 22 15.56 -36.90 26.72
C ILE A 22 15.30 -35.99 25.52
N THR A 23 15.87 -34.78 25.48
CA THR A 23 15.59 -33.81 24.40
C THR A 23 16.08 -34.20 23.00
N GLY A 24 17.05 -35.12 22.89
CA GLY A 24 17.54 -35.65 21.61
C GLY A 24 18.14 -34.62 20.64
N GLY A 25 18.45 -33.41 21.13
CA GLY A 25 19.05 -32.30 20.37
C GLY A 25 20.25 -31.71 21.09
N MET A 26 20.81 -30.61 20.58
CA MET A 26 21.95 -29.95 21.23
C MET A 26 21.46 -29.20 22.47
N PHE A 27 21.79 -29.70 23.65
CA PHE A 27 21.39 -29.11 24.92
C PHE A 27 22.55 -28.33 25.55
N MET A 28 22.32 -27.08 25.94
CA MET A 28 23.30 -26.24 26.63
C MET A 28 22.67 -25.55 27.83
N ALA A 29 23.20 -25.81 29.03
CA ALA A 29 22.80 -25.12 30.25
C ALA A 29 23.66 -23.87 30.49
N VAL A 30 23.01 -22.76 30.83
CA VAL A 30 23.65 -21.48 31.13
C VAL A 30 23.05 -20.85 32.39
N SER A 31 23.90 -20.17 33.15
CA SER A 31 23.52 -19.61 34.46
C SER A 31 22.80 -18.24 34.39
N SER A 32 22.66 -17.64 33.20
CA SER A 32 22.09 -16.29 33.06
C SER A 32 21.59 -15.99 31.64
N CYS A 33 20.61 -15.09 31.53
CA CYS A 33 20.06 -14.62 30.26
C CYS A 33 21.10 -13.94 29.35
N ASN A 34 22.09 -13.24 29.93
CA ASN A 34 23.17 -12.62 29.16
C ASN A 34 24.07 -13.66 28.48
N LYS A 35 24.39 -14.75 29.19
CA LYS A 35 25.12 -15.87 28.59
C LYS A 35 24.28 -16.57 27.54
N ALA A 36 22.99 -16.80 27.80
CA ALA A 36 22.06 -17.36 26.83
C ALA A 36 22.03 -16.53 25.54
N ALA A 37 21.93 -15.20 25.65
CA ALA A 37 21.92 -14.31 24.50
C ALA A 37 23.20 -14.41 23.65
N LYS A 38 24.38 -14.50 24.28
CA LYS A 38 25.65 -14.69 23.57
C LYS A 38 25.69 -16.01 22.79
N VAL A 39 25.16 -17.08 23.38
CA VAL A 39 25.06 -18.39 22.71
C VAL A 39 24.10 -18.32 21.52
N ILE A 40 22.91 -17.75 21.71
CA ILE A 40 21.90 -17.60 20.65
C ILE A 40 22.44 -16.76 19.49
N ASP A 41 23.18 -15.68 19.78
CA ASP A 41 23.77 -14.83 18.75
C ASP A 41 24.79 -15.58 17.86
N GLY A 42 25.44 -16.63 18.39
CA GLY A 42 26.35 -17.49 17.63
C GLY A 42 25.65 -18.56 16.77
N ILE A 43 24.35 -18.80 16.97
CA ILE A 43 23.58 -19.80 16.21
C ILE A 43 23.00 -19.14 14.95
N ARG A 44 23.44 -19.59 13.77
CA ARG A 44 22.97 -19.07 12.47
C ARG A 44 21.47 -19.28 12.27
N GLU A 45 20.94 -20.44 12.71
CA GLU A 45 19.54 -20.82 12.54
C GLU A 45 18.73 -20.66 13.83
N ARG A 46 18.38 -19.41 14.15
CA ARG A 46 17.68 -19.05 15.41
C ARG A 46 16.31 -19.74 15.60
N TYR A 47 15.67 -20.22 14.52
CA TYR A 47 14.39 -20.95 14.60
C TYR A 47 14.53 -22.38 15.11
N ASN A 48 15.73 -22.96 15.01
CA ASN A 48 16.00 -24.27 15.59
C ASN A 48 16.27 -24.16 17.09
N THR A 49 16.26 -22.94 17.65
CA THR A 49 16.59 -22.68 19.06
C THR A 49 15.32 -22.50 19.89
N SER A 50 15.26 -23.23 21.00
CA SER A 50 14.24 -23.09 22.04
C SER A 50 14.93 -22.80 23.38
N ILE A 51 14.35 -21.89 24.15
CA ILE A 51 14.81 -21.57 25.50
C ILE A 51 13.97 -22.36 26.50
N LEU A 52 14.64 -23.06 27.40
CA LEU A 52 14.04 -23.71 28.56
C LEU A 52 14.39 -22.86 29.78
N TYR A 53 13.46 -22.06 30.28
CA TYR A 53 13.71 -21.11 31.37
C TYR A 53 13.24 -21.71 32.70
N GLU A 54 14.15 -21.92 33.65
CA GLU A 54 13.85 -22.40 35.01
C GLU A 54 13.09 -21.34 35.80
N GLU A 55 11.87 -21.67 36.27
CA GLU A 55 11.08 -20.77 37.11
C GLU A 55 11.83 -20.45 38.41
N SER A 56 11.84 -19.17 38.78
CA SER A 56 12.42 -18.68 40.03
C SER A 56 11.47 -17.76 40.78
N THR A 57 11.43 -16.47 40.46
CA THR A 57 10.54 -15.48 41.06
C THR A 57 9.82 -14.71 39.95
N PRO A 58 8.47 -14.63 39.96
CA PRO A 58 7.70 -14.10 38.83
C PRO A 58 8.12 -12.70 38.35
N GLN A 59 8.48 -11.79 39.27
CA GLN A 59 8.92 -10.44 38.93
C GLN A 59 10.27 -10.42 38.20
N LYS A 60 11.22 -11.24 38.64
CA LYS A 60 12.54 -11.35 37.99
C LYS A 60 12.43 -12.09 36.66
N ASP A 61 11.62 -13.14 36.64
CA ASP A 61 11.45 -13.98 35.46
C ASP A 61 10.74 -13.23 34.34
N SER A 62 9.68 -12.49 34.65
CA SER A 62 8.99 -11.66 33.66
C SER A 62 9.92 -10.62 33.03
N GLN A 63 10.79 -9.95 33.79
CA GLN A 63 11.78 -9.01 33.24
C GLN A 63 12.78 -9.70 32.31
N ASN A 64 13.33 -10.84 32.75
CA ASN A 64 14.31 -11.61 31.99
C ASN A 64 13.73 -12.21 30.69
N ILE A 65 12.54 -12.80 30.78
CA ILE A 65 11.84 -13.39 29.64
C ILE A 65 11.44 -12.28 28.67
N THR A 66 10.94 -11.13 29.15
CA THR A 66 10.65 -9.98 28.28
C THR A 66 11.89 -9.50 27.54
N PHE A 67 13.05 -9.45 28.20
CA PHE A 67 14.32 -9.10 27.56
C PHE A 67 14.66 -10.10 26.43
N LEU A 68 14.58 -11.39 26.71
CA LEU A 68 14.86 -12.45 25.73
C LEU A 68 13.87 -12.42 24.56
N HIS A 69 12.59 -12.25 24.85
CA HIS A 69 11.52 -12.19 23.85
C HIS A 69 11.68 -10.96 22.93
N LYS A 70 12.02 -9.79 23.48
CA LYS A 70 12.29 -8.58 22.68
C LYS A 70 13.53 -8.72 21.79
N ARG A 71 14.61 -9.31 22.32
CA ARG A 71 15.86 -9.50 21.57
C ARG A 71 15.75 -10.60 20.52
N PHE A 72 14.99 -11.65 20.82
CA PHE A 72 14.83 -12.85 20.01
C PHE A 72 13.36 -13.22 19.82
N PRO A 73 12.56 -12.39 19.11
CA PRO A 73 11.10 -12.56 18.99
C PRO A 73 10.66 -13.84 18.26
N ARG A 74 11.61 -14.59 17.70
CA ARG A 74 11.39 -15.82 16.92
C ARG A 74 11.73 -17.10 17.70
N VAL A 75 12.46 -16.96 18.81
CA VAL A 75 12.87 -18.08 19.66
C VAL A 75 11.70 -18.52 20.52
N TYR A 76 11.46 -19.82 20.61
CA TYR A 76 10.37 -20.37 21.41
C TYR A 76 10.81 -20.48 22.87
N ILE A 77 10.07 -19.86 23.79
CA ILE A 77 10.39 -19.84 25.21
C ILE A 77 9.43 -20.77 25.96
N ILE A 78 10.00 -21.77 26.63
CA ILE A 78 9.28 -22.73 27.46
C ILE A 78 9.67 -22.48 28.91
N LEU A 79 8.68 -22.25 29.77
CA LEU A 79 8.89 -22.12 31.21
C LEU A 79 8.93 -23.51 31.85
N ILE A 80 9.98 -23.79 32.62
CA ILE A 80 10.14 -25.03 33.38
C ILE A 80 9.56 -24.82 34.77
N THR A 81 8.41 -25.44 35.05
CA THR A 81 7.61 -25.22 36.27
C THR A 81 6.80 -26.47 36.62
N GLU A 82 6.65 -26.77 37.91
CA GLU A 82 5.75 -27.85 38.39
C GLU A 82 4.27 -27.47 38.25
N GLY A 83 3.97 -26.17 38.13
CA GLY A 83 2.61 -25.70 37.99
C GLY A 83 2.49 -24.19 38.23
N LEU A 84 1.90 -23.49 37.26
CA LEU A 84 1.64 -22.06 37.36
C LEU A 84 0.35 -21.76 38.14
N GLN A 85 0.52 -21.02 39.24
CA GLN A 85 -0.57 -20.36 39.95
C GLN A 85 -1.35 -19.44 39.00
N LYS A 86 -2.69 -19.39 39.15
CA LYS A 86 -3.58 -18.66 38.22
C LYS A 86 -3.21 -17.18 38.07
N GLU A 87 -2.78 -16.55 39.16
CA GLU A 87 -2.42 -15.13 39.23
C GLU A 87 -1.18 -14.80 38.37
N HIS A 88 -0.22 -15.72 38.27
CA HIS A 88 1.02 -15.50 37.53
C HIS A 88 0.91 -15.83 36.04
N ARG A 89 -0.13 -16.56 35.60
CA ARG A 89 -0.28 -16.98 34.19
C ARG A 89 -0.29 -15.80 33.23
N LYS A 90 -1.04 -14.75 33.57
CA LYS A 90 -1.13 -13.53 32.73
C LYS A 90 0.23 -12.86 32.62
N LEU A 91 0.98 -12.79 33.71
CA LEU A 91 2.29 -12.16 33.76
C LEU A 91 3.29 -12.87 32.84
N TYR A 92 3.39 -14.20 32.93
CA TYR A 92 4.30 -14.98 32.09
C TYR A 92 3.90 -14.99 30.61
N LEU A 93 2.59 -15.04 30.32
CA LEU A 93 2.11 -14.93 28.94
C LEU A 93 2.47 -13.57 28.33
N GLN A 94 2.27 -12.47 29.07
CA GLN A 94 2.64 -11.12 28.64
C GLN A 94 4.16 -10.93 28.49
N ALA A 95 4.96 -11.62 29.31
CA ALA A 95 6.42 -11.60 29.21
C ALA A 95 6.94 -12.30 27.93
N GLY A 96 6.15 -13.21 27.34
CA GLY A 96 6.48 -13.92 26.11
C GLY A 96 6.74 -15.42 26.28
N VAL A 97 6.29 -16.04 27.37
CA VAL A 97 6.30 -17.51 27.50
C VAL A 97 5.33 -18.12 26.50
N ASN A 98 5.81 -19.10 25.72
CA ASN A 98 5.00 -19.78 24.71
C ASN A 98 4.39 -21.09 25.20
N ASN A 99 5.08 -21.80 26.10
CA ASN A 99 4.63 -23.06 26.66
C ASN A 99 5.24 -23.31 28.06
N THR A 100 4.74 -24.33 28.75
CA THR A 100 5.23 -24.76 30.06
C THR A 100 5.61 -26.24 30.02
N LEU A 101 6.63 -26.64 30.77
CA LEU A 101 7.06 -28.02 30.87
C LEU A 101 7.44 -28.34 32.32
N SER A 102 7.05 -29.51 32.84
CA SER A 102 7.48 -29.93 34.18
C SER A 102 9.00 -30.19 34.20
N PRO A 103 9.71 -29.85 35.29
CA PRO A 103 11.10 -30.21 35.51
C PRO A 103 11.38 -31.72 35.33
N MET A 104 10.39 -32.56 35.67
CA MET A 104 10.42 -34.01 35.53
C MET A 104 9.44 -34.50 34.46
N ALA A 105 9.31 -33.75 33.36
CA ALA A 105 8.42 -34.13 32.27
C ALA A 105 8.70 -35.56 31.76
N SER A 106 7.62 -36.29 31.47
CA SER A 106 7.72 -37.62 30.88
C SER A 106 8.29 -37.54 29.47
N GLU A 107 8.88 -38.65 29.02
CA GLU A 107 9.39 -38.77 27.65
C GLU A 107 8.31 -38.49 26.61
N GLU A 108 7.06 -38.91 26.86
CA GLU A 108 5.94 -38.65 25.97
C GLU A 108 5.60 -37.15 25.82
N SER A 109 5.53 -36.41 26.93
CA SER A 109 5.29 -34.96 26.89
C SER A 109 6.41 -34.23 26.13
N LEU A 110 7.65 -34.70 26.31
CA LEU A 110 8.79 -34.12 25.61
C LEU A 110 8.75 -34.44 24.11
N LEU A 111 8.41 -35.68 23.73
CA LEU A 111 8.24 -36.08 22.33
C LEU A 111 7.17 -35.24 21.62
N GLN A 112 6.04 -34.97 22.29
CA GLN A 112 5.00 -34.09 21.75
C GLN A 112 5.51 -32.66 21.54
N MET A 113 6.24 -32.11 22.51
CA MET A 113 6.87 -30.80 22.40
C MET A 113 7.87 -30.74 21.24
N VAL A 114 8.76 -31.74 21.13
CA VAL A 114 9.75 -31.84 20.04
C VAL A 114 9.05 -31.90 18.68
N LYS A 115 7.99 -32.71 18.56
CA LYS A 115 7.18 -32.82 17.34
C LYS A 115 6.57 -31.46 16.97
N PHE A 116 5.98 -30.76 17.93
CA PHE A 116 5.44 -29.41 17.71
C PHE A 116 6.52 -28.42 17.26
N LEU A 117 7.69 -28.41 17.91
CA LEU A 117 8.79 -27.51 17.54
C LEU A 117 9.30 -27.77 16.11
N ARG A 118 9.36 -29.04 15.68
CA ARG A 118 9.71 -29.41 14.30
C ARG A 118 8.66 -28.92 13.30
N LEU A 119 7.37 -29.15 13.56
CA LEU A 119 6.29 -28.67 12.69
C LEU A 119 6.26 -27.14 12.58
N ARG A 120 6.43 -26.43 13.71
CA ARG A 120 6.54 -24.97 13.75
C ARG A 120 7.69 -24.47 12.88
N LYS A 121 8.85 -25.14 12.93
CA LYS A 121 9.99 -24.83 12.07
C LYS A 121 9.61 -24.96 10.60
N GLU A 122 9.04 -26.10 10.20
CA GLU A 122 8.68 -26.38 8.81
C GLU A 122 7.71 -25.33 8.25
N HIS A 123 6.62 -25.02 8.99
CA HIS A 123 5.66 -24.01 8.59
C HIS A 123 6.26 -22.61 8.50
N LYS A 124 7.06 -22.20 9.49
CA LYS A 124 7.68 -20.86 9.46
C LYS A 124 8.72 -20.75 8.34
N LEU A 125 9.53 -21.78 8.08
CA LEU A 125 10.45 -21.78 6.94
C LEU A 125 9.72 -21.70 5.59
N GLN A 126 8.58 -22.37 5.44
CA GLN A 126 7.72 -22.24 4.26
C GLN A 126 7.11 -20.84 4.14
N GLU A 127 6.61 -20.26 5.24
CA GLU A 127 6.12 -18.88 5.27
C GLU A 127 7.22 -17.87 4.91
N PHE A 128 8.48 -18.12 5.32
CA PHE A 128 9.64 -17.29 4.96
C PHE A 128 10.08 -17.47 3.51
N SER A 129 10.09 -18.69 2.97
CA SER A 129 10.40 -18.91 1.55
C SER A 129 9.33 -18.28 0.65
N GLN A 130 8.07 -18.33 1.06
CA GLN A 130 6.96 -17.63 0.40
C GLN A 130 7.04 -16.11 0.60
N SER A 131 7.38 -15.62 1.79
CA SER A 131 7.52 -14.18 2.08
C SER A 131 8.75 -13.54 1.44
N HIS A 132 9.85 -14.28 1.22
CA HIS A 132 10.97 -13.83 0.37
C HIS A 132 10.62 -13.87 -1.12
N ARG A 133 9.68 -14.74 -1.55
CA ARG A 133 9.05 -14.63 -2.88
C ARG A 133 8.12 -13.42 -2.98
N LYS A 134 7.58 -12.94 -1.85
CA LYS A 134 6.93 -11.63 -1.70
C LYS A 134 7.89 -10.56 -1.15
N ILE A 135 9.17 -10.56 -1.56
CA ILE A 135 9.83 -9.25 -1.73
C ILE A 135 8.85 -8.49 -2.62
N PHE A 136 8.27 -7.39 -2.11
CA PHE A 136 7.38 -6.54 -2.89
C PHE A 136 7.94 -6.45 -4.29
N ASN A 137 7.26 -7.06 -5.29
CA ASN A 137 7.69 -6.93 -6.68
C ASN A 137 7.65 -5.43 -6.92
N THR A 138 8.80 -4.78 -6.83
CA THR A 138 8.91 -3.35 -7.03
C THR A 138 9.21 -3.27 -8.51
N PHE A 139 8.30 -2.67 -9.26
CA PHE A 139 8.50 -2.41 -10.66
C PHE A 139 9.78 -1.58 -10.83
N HIS A 140 10.73 -2.10 -11.60
CA HIS A 140 11.92 -1.37 -12.01
C HIS A 140 11.84 -1.14 -13.51
N LEU A 141 11.99 0.12 -13.94
CA LEU A 141 11.96 0.45 -15.35
C LEU A 141 13.15 -0.20 -16.07
N PRO A 142 12.93 -0.97 -17.16
CA PRO A 142 14.03 -1.56 -17.90
C PRO A 142 14.98 -0.50 -18.46
N VAL A 143 16.27 -0.83 -18.52
CA VAL A 143 17.33 0.10 -18.97
C VAL A 143 17.09 0.60 -20.39
N TRP A 144 16.67 -0.29 -21.31
CA TRP A 144 16.37 0.09 -22.70
C TRP A 144 15.28 1.17 -22.76
N LYS A 145 14.25 1.04 -21.91
CA LYS A 145 13.11 1.96 -21.87
C LYS A 145 13.53 3.29 -21.31
N ARG A 146 14.36 3.27 -20.25
CA ARG A 146 14.93 4.47 -19.66
C ARG A 146 15.78 5.27 -20.65
N ILE A 147 16.64 4.59 -21.41
CA ILE A 147 17.48 5.22 -22.43
C ILE A 147 16.60 5.85 -23.51
N PHE A 148 15.60 5.11 -24.02
CA PHE A 148 14.65 5.62 -24.99
C PHE A 148 13.93 6.88 -24.49
N ASP A 149 13.40 6.85 -23.28
CA ASP A 149 12.66 7.95 -22.67
C ASP A 149 13.50 9.23 -22.56
N ILE A 150 14.77 9.10 -22.14
CA ILE A 150 15.68 10.25 -22.02
C ILE A 150 15.98 10.84 -23.40
N LEU A 151 16.38 10.01 -24.37
CA LEU A 151 16.73 10.47 -25.71
C LEU A 151 15.53 11.14 -26.39
N PHE A 152 14.35 10.53 -26.29
CA PHE A 152 13.12 11.09 -26.84
C PHE A 152 12.74 12.41 -26.16
N ALA A 153 12.75 12.46 -24.82
CA ALA A 153 12.40 13.68 -24.09
C ALA A 153 13.37 14.84 -24.39
N VAL A 154 14.68 14.59 -24.46
CA VAL A 154 15.67 15.61 -24.82
C VAL A 154 15.43 16.13 -26.24
N ALA A 155 15.23 15.23 -27.21
CA ALA A 155 14.97 15.61 -28.60
C ALA A 155 13.71 16.51 -28.70
N VAL A 156 12.61 16.10 -28.06
CA VAL A 156 11.36 16.86 -28.06
C VAL A 156 11.53 18.21 -27.36
N LEU A 157 12.24 18.26 -26.22
CA LEU A 157 12.50 19.51 -25.50
C LEU A 157 13.32 20.50 -26.32
N ILE A 158 14.32 20.05 -27.07
CA ILE A 158 15.13 20.90 -27.94
C ILE A 158 14.25 21.50 -29.05
N VAL A 159 13.51 20.65 -29.77
CA VAL A 159 12.64 21.07 -30.88
C VAL A 159 11.53 22.01 -30.41
N LEU A 160 10.90 21.72 -29.26
CA LEU A 160 9.81 22.51 -28.72
C LEU A 160 10.26 23.66 -27.81
N SER A 161 11.57 23.83 -27.57
CA SER A 161 12.09 24.88 -26.67
C SER A 161 11.61 26.29 -27.03
N PRO A 162 11.49 26.73 -28.30
CA PRO A 162 10.98 28.06 -28.60
C PRO A 162 9.51 28.24 -28.17
N ILE A 163 8.70 27.19 -28.36
CA ILE A 163 7.27 27.20 -27.97
C ILE A 163 7.14 27.20 -26.45
N LEU A 164 7.97 26.44 -25.73
CA LEU A 164 7.98 26.41 -24.27
C LEU A 164 8.33 27.77 -23.68
N ILE A 165 9.36 28.44 -24.22
CA ILE A 165 9.79 29.77 -23.78
C ILE A 165 8.70 30.81 -24.08
N ALA A 166 8.17 30.83 -25.31
CA ALA A 166 7.09 31.75 -25.69
C ALA A 166 5.86 31.57 -24.79
N THR A 167 5.47 30.32 -24.51
CA THR A 167 4.37 29.98 -23.61
C THR A 167 4.65 30.45 -22.18
N ALA A 168 5.88 30.25 -21.68
CA ALA A 168 6.27 30.69 -20.35
C ALA A 168 6.18 32.21 -20.19
N ILE A 169 6.63 32.96 -21.21
CA ILE A 169 6.51 34.42 -21.26
C ILE A 169 5.03 34.83 -21.28
N ALA A 170 4.21 34.23 -22.15
CA ALA A 170 2.79 34.55 -22.27
C ALA A 170 2.03 34.37 -20.94
N ILE A 171 2.28 33.26 -20.23
CA ILE A 171 1.68 33.00 -18.90
C ILE A 171 2.12 34.04 -17.87
N ARG A 172 3.40 34.43 -17.91
CA ARG A 172 4.00 35.38 -16.95
C ARG A 172 3.52 36.81 -17.17
N VAL A 173 3.23 37.19 -18.41
CA VAL A 173 2.66 38.49 -18.80
C VAL A 173 1.18 38.55 -18.43
N GLU A 174 0.40 37.50 -18.70
CA GLU A 174 -1.04 37.50 -18.42
C GLU A 174 -1.37 37.44 -16.91
N SER A 175 -0.55 36.75 -16.12
CA SER A 175 -0.79 36.61 -14.67
C SER A 175 0.50 36.57 -13.85
N LYS A 176 0.51 37.30 -12.72
CA LYS A 176 1.65 37.29 -11.78
C LYS A 176 1.87 35.89 -11.18
N GLY A 177 3.09 35.55 -10.78
CA GLY A 177 3.42 34.29 -10.09
C GLY A 177 4.14 33.24 -10.94
N ARG A 178 4.22 32.00 -10.44
CA ARG A 178 4.99 30.89 -11.04
C ARG A 178 4.34 30.38 -12.34
N VAL A 179 5.18 30.17 -13.36
CA VAL A 179 4.76 29.65 -14.68
C VAL A 179 4.40 28.16 -14.60
N ILE A 180 5.12 27.39 -13.79
CA ILE A 180 4.90 25.96 -13.60
C ILE A 180 4.02 25.70 -12.38
N TYR A 181 2.95 24.95 -12.59
CA TYR A 181 2.09 24.38 -11.56
C TYR A 181 2.54 22.94 -11.25
N LYS A 182 2.47 22.55 -9.97
CA LYS A 182 2.84 21.22 -9.48
C LYS A 182 1.62 20.57 -8.84
N SER A 183 1.24 19.38 -9.30
CA SER A 183 0.16 18.56 -8.74
C SER A 183 0.77 17.27 -8.17
N GLN A 184 0.34 16.83 -6.98
CA GLN A 184 0.76 15.52 -6.47
C GLN A 184 0.03 14.42 -7.25
N ARG A 185 0.79 13.43 -7.74
CA ARG A 185 0.28 12.27 -8.46
C ARG A 185 0.96 11.00 -7.99
N VAL A 186 0.23 9.90 -8.08
CA VAL A 186 0.72 8.55 -7.82
C VAL A 186 1.16 7.92 -9.15
N GLY A 187 2.42 7.50 -9.20
CA GLY A 187 3.05 6.81 -10.32
C GLY A 187 3.36 5.35 -10.02
N SER A 188 4.43 4.84 -10.64
CA SER A 188 4.91 3.47 -10.47
C SER A 188 5.19 3.13 -9.01
N ASN A 189 4.95 1.88 -8.60
CA ASN A 189 5.11 1.41 -7.22
C ASN A 189 4.35 2.23 -6.17
N TYR A 190 3.25 2.87 -6.57
CA TYR A 190 2.49 3.77 -5.70
C TYR A 190 3.29 4.98 -5.19
N GLN A 191 4.38 5.35 -5.87
CA GLN A 191 5.21 6.49 -5.45
C GLN A 191 4.56 7.81 -5.84
N ILE A 192 4.57 8.75 -4.88
CA ILE A 192 4.04 10.09 -5.07
C ILE A 192 5.12 10.99 -5.65
N PHE A 193 4.78 11.75 -6.69
CA PHE A 193 5.69 12.72 -7.29
C PHE A 193 4.98 14.01 -7.73
N ASN A 194 5.78 15.05 -7.96
CA ASN A 194 5.32 16.34 -8.46
C ASN A 194 5.09 16.29 -9.97
N PHE A 195 3.84 16.17 -10.38
CA PHE A 195 3.41 16.24 -11.77
C PHE A 195 3.42 17.69 -12.28
N LEU A 196 4.30 17.99 -13.23
CA LEU A 196 4.54 19.35 -13.71
C LEU A 196 3.60 19.72 -14.85
N LYS A 197 3.01 20.92 -14.80
CA LYS A 197 2.24 21.49 -15.90
C LYS A 197 2.51 22.98 -16.03
N PHE A 198 2.25 23.55 -17.21
CA PHE A 198 2.11 24.99 -17.28
C PHE A 198 0.85 25.44 -16.54
N ARG A 199 0.97 26.54 -15.80
CA ARG A 199 -0.14 27.14 -15.10
C ARG A 199 -1.11 27.74 -16.11
N SER A 200 -2.31 27.16 -16.18
CA SER A 200 -3.40 27.65 -17.04
C SER A 200 -4.42 28.51 -16.29
N MET A 201 -4.42 28.48 -14.95
CA MET A 201 -5.39 29.19 -14.10
C MET A 201 -4.77 30.45 -13.48
N TYR A 202 -5.59 31.43 -13.13
CA TYR A 202 -5.15 32.61 -12.36
C TYR A 202 -4.64 32.18 -10.97
N THR A 203 -3.73 32.95 -10.37
CA THR A 203 -3.22 32.66 -9.02
C THR A 203 -4.30 32.70 -7.94
N ASN A 204 -5.39 33.44 -8.17
CA ASN A 204 -6.50 33.57 -7.23
C ASN A 204 -7.65 32.58 -7.57
N ALA A 205 -7.38 31.56 -8.38
CA ALA A 205 -8.37 30.57 -8.79
C ALA A 205 -9.00 29.83 -7.60
N ASP A 206 -8.24 29.56 -6.55
CA ASP A 206 -8.76 28.87 -5.35
C ASP A 206 -9.76 29.73 -4.58
N LYS A 207 -9.55 31.05 -4.53
CA LYS A 207 -10.52 31.99 -3.95
C LYS A 207 -11.81 32.03 -4.78
N ARG A 208 -11.68 32.09 -6.10
CA ARG A 208 -12.82 32.02 -7.02
C ARG A 208 -13.56 30.68 -6.96
N LEU A 209 -12.89 29.57 -6.68
CA LEU A 209 -13.54 28.28 -6.47
C LEU A 209 -14.41 28.29 -5.21
N LYS A 210 -13.92 28.87 -4.11
CA LYS A 210 -14.72 29.03 -2.89
C LYS A 210 -15.94 29.93 -3.12
N GLU A 211 -15.78 31.02 -3.87
CA GLU A 211 -16.87 31.91 -4.27
C GLU A 211 -17.90 31.19 -5.17
N LEU A 212 -17.44 30.42 -6.16
CA LEU A 212 -18.32 29.63 -7.05
C LEU A 212 -19.00 28.46 -6.32
N ASN A 213 -18.30 27.79 -5.39
CA ASN A 213 -18.91 26.74 -4.56
C ASN A 213 -19.90 27.30 -3.55
N ALA A 214 -19.73 28.55 -3.09
CA ALA A 214 -20.72 29.25 -2.27
C ALA A 214 -21.95 29.69 -3.09
N LEU A 215 -21.81 29.81 -4.41
CA LEU A 215 -22.90 30.08 -5.35
C LEU A 215 -23.53 28.81 -5.95
N ASN A 216 -22.98 27.62 -5.67
CA ASN A 216 -23.53 26.36 -6.16
C ASN A 216 -24.83 26.08 -5.41
N GLN A 217 -25.94 26.17 -6.12
CA GLN A 217 -27.31 26.05 -5.59
C GLN A 217 -27.60 24.68 -4.95
N TYR A 218 -26.82 23.66 -5.28
CA TYR A 218 -26.89 22.31 -4.70
C TYR A 218 -26.41 22.20 -3.24
N LYS A 219 -25.73 23.22 -2.71
CA LYS A 219 -25.45 23.29 -1.26
C LYS A 219 -26.69 23.62 -0.44
N ILE A 220 -27.69 24.26 -1.04
CA ILE A 220 -28.93 24.61 -0.35
C ILE A 220 -29.77 23.35 -0.08
N GLU A 221 -29.62 22.29 -0.89
CA GLU A 221 -30.26 20.99 -0.63
C GLU A 221 -29.55 20.16 0.46
N GLU A 222 -28.24 20.36 0.71
CA GLU A 222 -27.53 19.75 1.84
C GLU A 222 -28.05 20.27 3.20
N GLU A 223 -28.44 21.55 3.30
CA GLU A 223 -29.03 22.08 4.55
C GLU A 223 -30.52 21.67 4.75
N LEU A 224 -31.20 21.18 3.71
CA LEU A 224 -32.62 20.77 3.76
C LEU A 224 -32.82 19.26 3.92
N THR A 225 -31.75 18.45 3.94
CA THR A 225 -31.82 16.98 4.08
C THR A 225 -31.04 16.43 5.27
N ASP A 226 -30.69 17.28 6.24
CA ASP A 226 -30.14 16.89 7.55
C ASP A 226 -31.20 16.26 8.49
N GLU A 227 -32.38 15.90 8.00
CA GLU A 227 -33.22 14.90 8.68
C GLU A 227 -32.57 13.53 8.47
N GLN A 228 -31.60 13.22 9.33
CA GLN A 228 -31.19 11.84 9.59
C GLN A 228 -32.47 11.03 9.85
N PRO A 229 -32.73 9.93 9.11
CA PRO A 229 -33.78 9.02 9.52
C PRO A 229 -33.37 8.46 10.88
N ASP A 230 -34.05 8.93 11.92
CA ASP A 230 -33.88 8.47 13.29
C ASP A 230 -34.48 7.07 13.35
N ILE A 231 -33.71 6.05 12.93
CA ILE A 231 -34.17 4.67 12.94
C ILE A 231 -34.24 4.25 14.42
N ARG A 232 -35.43 4.37 15.01
CA ARG A 232 -35.67 3.92 16.38
C ARG A 232 -35.63 2.39 16.40
N PHE A 233 -35.02 1.82 17.42
CA PHE A 233 -34.97 0.36 17.65
C PHE A 233 -36.35 -0.32 17.60
N ASP A 234 -37.43 0.43 17.81
CA ASP A 234 -38.82 -0.03 17.74
C ASP A 234 -39.29 -0.36 16.30
N ASP A 235 -38.62 0.13 15.26
CA ASP A 235 -38.99 -0.09 13.85
C ASP A 235 -38.44 -1.41 13.26
N LEU A 236 -37.72 -2.20 14.06
CA LEU A 236 -37.07 -3.46 13.64
C LEU A 236 -38.00 -4.68 13.62
N THR A 237 -39.32 -4.52 13.73
CA THR A 237 -40.27 -5.65 13.66
C THR A 237 -40.64 -5.97 12.21
N GLY A 238 -39.68 -6.50 11.45
CA GLY A 238 -39.90 -7.08 10.12
C GLY A 238 -40.04 -8.61 10.17
N THR A 239 -40.86 -9.17 9.28
CA THR A 239 -40.99 -10.62 9.10
C THR A 239 -39.70 -11.24 8.56
N SER A 240 -39.47 -12.52 8.85
CA SER A 240 -38.25 -13.32 8.60
C SER A 240 -37.77 -13.45 7.14
N GLU A 241 -38.35 -12.72 6.19
CA GLU A 241 -37.93 -12.69 4.78
C GLU A 241 -37.19 -11.41 4.36
N GLU A 242 -37.13 -10.38 5.23
CA GLU A 242 -36.41 -9.12 4.97
C GLU A 242 -35.36 -8.81 6.05
N GLU A 243 -34.41 -9.73 6.29
CA GLU A 243 -33.20 -9.40 7.07
C GLU A 243 -32.28 -8.50 6.23
N ALA A 244 -32.62 -7.21 6.13
CA ALA A 244 -31.73 -6.22 5.56
C ALA A 244 -30.45 -6.16 6.41
N THR A 245 -29.28 -6.34 5.77
CA THR A 245 -27.99 -6.23 6.46
C THR A 245 -27.80 -4.79 6.92
N LEU A 246 -27.82 -4.56 8.23
CA LEU A 246 -27.65 -3.24 8.84
C LEU A 246 -26.18 -2.98 9.16
N LEU A 247 -25.70 -1.79 8.80
CA LEU A 247 -24.39 -1.26 9.17
C LEU A 247 -24.55 -0.36 10.39
N ILE A 248 -23.85 -0.71 11.48
CA ILE A 248 -23.88 0.02 12.75
C ILE A 248 -22.52 0.70 12.95
N SER A 249 -22.53 2.03 13.11
CA SER A 249 -21.40 2.87 13.49
C SER A 249 -21.71 3.59 14.81
N ASP A 250 -20.71 4.20 15.45
CA ASP A 250 -20.89 4.95 16.70
C ASP A 250 -21.92 6.11 16.57
N ASP A 251 -22.09 6.62 15.34
CA ASP A 251 -22.91 7.81 15.05
C ASP A 251 -24.21 7.51 14.27
N PHE A 252 -24.41 6.31 13.72
CA PHE A 252 -25.62 5.98 12.93
C PHE A 252 -25.81 4.48 12.69
N VAL A 253 -27.07 4.10 12.39
CA VAL A 253 -27.46 2.79 11.86
C VAL A 253 -28.08 3.01 10.48
N ILE A 254 -27.63 2.29 9.47
CA ILE A 254 -28.13 2.42 8.09
C ILE A 254 -28.17 1.04 7.40
N SER A 255 -29.11 0.81 6.50
CA SER A 255 -29.11 -0.40 5.66
C SER A 255 -27.89 -0.40 4.73
N GLU A 256 -27.36 -1.59 4.41
CA GLU A 256 -26.26 -1.71 3.45
C GLU A 256 -26.64 -1.09 2.09
N GLU A 257 -27.88 -1.29 1.63
CA GLU A 257 -28.35 -0.75 0.36
C GLU A 257 -28.36 0.79 0.35
N ASP A 258 -28.89 1.41 1.39
CA ASP A 258 -28.99 2.87 1.45
C ASP A 258 -27.62 3.52 1.69
N PHE A 259 -26.74 2.86 2.44
CA PHE A 259 -25.34 3.27 2.55
C PHE A 259 -24.64 3.25 1.19
N LEU A 260 -24.83 2.20 0.40
CA LEU A 260 -24.25 2.08 -0.94
C LEU A 260 -24.82 3.14 -1.90
N LYS A 261 -26.13 3.42 -1.84
CA LYS A 261 -26.77 4.51 -2.62
C LYS A 261 -26.21 5.88 -2.23
N LYS A 262 -26.14 6.20 -0.93
CA LYS A 262 -25.60 7.48 -0.43
C LYS A 262 -24.14 7.67 -0.86
N LYS A 263 -23.31 6.63 -0.70
CA LYS A 263 -21.91 6.62 -1.15
C LYS A 263 -21.77 6.77 -2.66
N ALA A 264 -22.69 6.21 -3.45
CA ALA A 264 -22.71 6.38 -4.91
C ALA A 264 -23.08 7.83 -5.30
N GLN A 265 -24.03 8.44 -4.59
CA GLN A 265 -24.50 9.81 -4.84
C GLN A 265 -23.46 10.87 -4.45
N GLU A 266 -22.79 10.72 -3.29
CA GLU A 266 -21.65 11.55 -2.88
C GLU A 266 -20.50 11.49 -3.90
N LYS A 267 -20.22 10.28 -4.42
CA LYS A 267 -19.24 10.09 -5.49
C LYS A 267 -19.64 10.80 -6.78
N GLN A 268 -20.93 10.89 -7.11
CA GLN A 268 -21.40 11.56 -8.33
C GLN A 268 -21.30 13.09 -8.21
N ASN A 269 -21.65 13.66 -7.05
CA ASN A 269 -21.65 15.10 -6.79
C ASN A 269 -20.24 15.72 -6.73
N THR A 270 -19.20 14.93 -6.45
CA THR A 270 -17.81 15.41 -6.38
C THR A 270 -17.23 15.79 -7.75
N PHE A 271 -17.80 15.33 -8.87
CA PHE A 271 -17.24 15.50 -10.21
C PHE A 271 -18.08 16.40 -11.13
N VAL A 272 -18.29 17.66 -10.75
CA VAL A 272 -18.86 18.65 -11.67
C VAL A 272 -17.75 19.18 -12.59
N LYS A 273 -17.71 18.69 -13.84
CA LYS A 273 -16.88 19.27 -14.89
C LYS A 273 -17.52 20.57 -15.35
N ILE A 274 -17.11 21.70 -14.76
CA ILE A 274 -17.58 23.04 -15.17
C ILE A 274 -17.11 23.31 -16.61
N GLU A 275 -18.04 23.35 -17.55
CA GLU A 275 -17.77 23.80 -18.91
C GLU A 275 -17.48 25.30 -18.89
N ASN A 276 -16.38 25.71 -19.54
CA ASN A 276 -15.88 27.10 -19.54
C ASN A 276 -15.56 27.69 -18.16
N ASP A 277 -14.73 27.00 -17.39
CA ASP A 277 -14.23 27.44 -16.08
C ASP A 277 -13.63 28.88 -16.12
N PRO A 278 -14.25 29.87 -15.44
CA PRO A 278 -13.83 31.27 -15.45
C PRO A 278 -12.51 31.51 -14.70
N ARG A 279 -11.96 30.48 -14.04
CA ARG A 279 -10.65 30.52 -13.39
C ARG A 279 -9.50 30.33 -14.39
N VAL A 280 -9.80 29.89 -15.60
CA VAL A 280 -8.81 29.64 -16.66
C VAL A 280 -8.50 30.94 -17.42
N THR A 281 -7.22 31.23 -17.57
CA THR A 281 -6.71 32.39 -18.30
C THR A 281 -6.94 32.26 -19.82
N ARG A 282 -6.79 33.33 -20.61
CA ARG A 282 -6.92 33.26 -22.09
C ARG A 282 -5.79 32.43 -22.68
N VAL A 283 -4.55 32.66 -22.25
CA VAL A 283 -3.39 31.81 -22.61
C VAL A 283 -3.63 30.40 -22.10
N GLY A 284 -4.16 30.24 -20.89
CA GLY A 284 -4.54 28.97 -20.28
C GLY A 284 -5.50 28.13 -21.12
N ARG A 285 -6.52 28.75 -21.72
CA ARG A 285 -7.44 28.08 -22.64
C ARG A 285 -6.74 27.61 -23.90
N PHE A 286 -5.87 28.45 -24.47
CA PHE A 286 -5.09 28.10 -25.65
C PHE A 286 -4.15 26.92 -25.38
N ILE A 287 -3.35 26.98 -24.32
CA ILE A 287 -2.37 25.91 -24.03
C ILE A 287 -3.03 24.57 -23.69
N ARG A 288 -4.21 24.58 -23.03
CA ARG A 288 -5.00 23.37 -22.79
C ARG A 288 -5.56 22.78 -24.08
N LYS A 289 -6.06 23.64 -24.99
CA LYS A 289 -6.62 23.19 -26.28
C LYS A 289 -5.59 22.43 -27.12
N TYR A 290 -4.34 22.87 -27.10
CA TYR A 290 -3.24 22.23 -27.83
C TYR A 290 -2.40 21.28 -26.97
N SER A 291 -2.81 20.99 -25.72
CA SER A 291 -2.07 20.16 -24.75
C SER A 291 -0.62 20.63 -24.50
N ILE A 292 -0.33 21.90 -24.77
CA ILE A 292 0.96 22.53 -24.51
C ILE A 292 1.22 22.59 -23.00
N ASP A 293 0.16 22.64 -22.19
CA ASP A 293 0.26 22.67 -20.73
C ASP A 293 0.90 21.41 -20.12
N GLU A 294 0.91 20.31 -20.87
CA GLU A 294 1.48 19.04 -20.44
C GLU A 294 2.96 18.86 -20.81
N LEU A 295 3.52 19.70 -21.68
CA LEU A 295 4.92 19.59 -22.11
C LEU A 295 5.95 19.66 -20.96
N PRO A 296 5.74 20.42 -19.86
CA PRO A 296 6.64 20.37 -18.70
C PRO A 296 6.79 18.98 -18.06
N GLN A 297 5.88 18.04 -18.33
CA GLN A 297 6.00 16.66 -17.87
C GLN A 297 7.22 15.94 -18.51
N LEU A 298 7.76 16.44 -19.61
CA LEU A 298 9.02 15.92 -20.17
C LEU A 298 10.19 16.06 -19.18
N PHE A 299 10.17 17.05 -18.29
CA PHE A 299 11.13 17.14 -17.19
C PHE A 299 10.91 16.06 -16.12
N ASN A 300 9.66 15.62 -15.89
CA ASN A 300 9.38 14.46 -15.03
C ASN A 300 9.95 13.18 -15.65
N VAL A 301 9.85 13.04 -16.98
CA VAL A 301 10.49 11.95 -17.71
C VAL A 301 12.00 12.02 -17.52
N LEU A 302 12.66 13.16 -17.73
CA LEU A 302 14.11 13.29 -17.50
C LEU A 302 14.52 12.98 -16.07
N LYS A 303 13.72 13.37 -15.07
CA LYS A 303 13.99 13.07 -13.65
C LYS A 303 13.82 11.59 -13.30
N GLY A 304 13.05 10.84 -14.08
CA GLY A 304 12.74 9.42 -13.84
C GLY A 304 11.46 9.20 -13.04
N ASP A 305 10.66 10.24 -12.82
CA ASP A 305 9.33 10.11 -12.19
C ASP A 305 8.31 9.52 -13.18
N MET A 306 8.56 9.63 -14.49
CA MET A 306 7.70 9.20 -15.58
C MET A 306 8.50 8.62 -16.76
N SER A 307 7.76 8.03 -17.71
CA SER A 307 8.18 7.47 -18.99
C SER A 307 7.34 8.10 -20.11
N ILE A 308 7.80 8.02 -21.37
CA ILE A 308 7.03 8.52 -22.52
C ILE A 308 5.74 7.70 -22.69
N VAL A 309 5.87 6.38 -22.63
CA VAL A 309 4.75 5.43 -22.70
C VAL A 309 4.58 4.74 -21.34
N GLY A 310 3.36 4.73 -20.82
CA GLY A 310 3.06 4.19 -19.50
C GLY A 310 1.61 4.42 -19.06
N ASN A 311 1.26 3.92 -17.89
CA ASN A 311 -0.05 4.14 -17.29
C ASN A 311 -0.19 5.58 -16.80
N ARG A 312 -1.38 6.18 -16.94
CA ARG A 312 -1.60 7.57 -16.56
C ARG A 312 -1.41 7.76 -15.04
N PRO A 313 -0.60 8.75 -14.59
CA PRO A 313 -0.49 9.11 -13.19
C PRO A 313 -1.83 9.62 -12.63
N LEU A 314 -2.25 9.07 -11.49
CA LEU A 314 -3.53 9.41 -10.88
C LEU A 314 -3.37 10.48 -9.79
N PRO A 315 -4.37 11.35 -9.58
CA PRO A 315 -4.47 12.12 -8.34
C PRO A 315 -4.50 11.20 -7.12
N LEU A 316 -4.06 11.72 -5.97
CA LEU A 316 -4.05 10.97 -4.70
C LEU A 316 -5.42 10.36 -4.39
N TYR A 317 -6.49 11.17 -4.45
CA TYR A 317 -7.85 10.72 -4.17
C TYR A 317 -8.36 9.62 -5.10
N GLU A 318 -7.93 9.57 -6.38
CA GLU A 318 -8.30 8.46 -7.28
C GLU A 318 -7.45 7.23 -7.01
N ALA A 319 -6.17 7.42 -6.68
CA ALA A 319 -5.25 6.33 -6.39
C ALA A 319 -5.60 5.61 -5.06
N GLU A 320 -6.11 6.33 -4.07
CA GLU A 320 -6.60 5.76 -2.81
C GLU A 320 -7.77 4.78 -3.02
N LEU A 321 -8.61 5.04 -4.02
CA LEU A 321 -9.75 4.18 -4.39
C LEU A 321 -9.33 2.91 -5.16
N LEU A 322 -8.07 2.81 -5.59
CA LEU A 322 -7.55 1.71 -6.42
C LEU A 322 -6.51 0.86 -5.68
N THR A 323 -6.61 0.82 -4.35
CA THR A 323 -5.72 0.04 -3.46
C THR A 323 -6.17 -1.41 -3.28
N SER A 324 -7.27 -1.84 -3.90
CA SER A 324 -7.73 -3.23 -3.87
C SER A 324 -6.88 -4.15 -4.76
N ASP A 325 -6.87 -5.44 -4.43
CA ASP A 325 -6.11 -6.47 -5.16
C ASP A 325 -6.40 -6.49 -6.66
N ALA A 326 -7.63 -6.14 -7.08
CA ALA A 326 -8.03 -6.11 -8.48
C ALA A 326 -7.36 -4.99 -9.30
N TYR A 327 -6.95 -3.89 -8.68
CA TYR A 327 -6.48 -2.70 -9.40
C TYR A 327 -5.05 -2.30 -9.07
N ILE A 328 -4.49 -2.79 -7.98
CA ILE A 328 -3.15 -2.41 -7.52
C ILE A 328 -2.06 -2.70 -8.58
N GLU A 329 -2.26 -3.74 -9.41
CA GLU A 329 -1.34 -4.09 -10.50
C GLU A 329 -1.13 -2.97 -11.53
N ARG A 330 -2.07 -2.02 -11.67
CA ARG A 330 -1.87 -0.88 -12.58
C ARG A 330 -0.63 -0.05 -12.23
N PHE A 331 -0.23 -0.04 -10.96
CA PHE A 331 0.93 0.70 -10.47
C PHE A 331 2.24 -0.06 -10.70
N MET A 332 2.18 -1.30 -11.21
CA MET A 332 3.31 -2.15 -11.59
C MET A 332 3.80 -1.87 -13.01
N ALA A 333 3.68 -0.63 -13.46
CA ALA A 333 4.04 -0.18 -14.80
C ALA A 333 4.66 1.22 -14.71
N PRO A 334 5.41 1.67 -15.75
CA PRO A 334 5.86 3.06 -15.83
C PRO A 334 4.66 4.02 -15.80
N ALA A 335 4.80 5.12 -15.06
CA ALA A 335 3.92 6.28 -15.18
C ALA A 335 4.17 6.97 -16.54
N GLY A 336 3.14 7.12 -17.39
CA GLY A 336 3.29 7.56 -18.79
C GLY A 336 2.64 8.91 -19.13
N LEU A 337 3.17 9.58 -20.16
CA LEU A 337 2.49 10.69 -20.84
C LEU A 337 1.31 10.17 -21.67
N THR A 338 1.58 9.12 -22.44
CA THR A 338 0.60 8.36 -23.21
C THR A 338 0.61 6.90 -22.76
N GLY A 339 -0.48 6.19 -22.98
CA GLY A 339 -0.68 4.83 -22.51
C GLY A 339 -1.71 4.09 -23.34
N LEU A 340 -1.80 2.78 -23.14
CA LEU A 340 -2.61 1.89 -23.96
C LEU A 340 -4.07 2.35 -24.06
N TRP A 341 -4.71 2.65 -22.94
CA TRP A 341 -6.10 3.09 -22.94
C TRP A 341 -6.32 4.44 -23.62
N GLN A 342 -5.32 5.35 -23.58
CA GLN A 342 -5.42 6.68 -24.19
C GLN A 342 -5.48 6.58 -25.72
N VAL A 343 -4.86 5.54 -26.30
CA VAL A 343 -4.88 5.30 -27.75
C VAL A 343 -5.98 4.35 -28.20
N GLU A 344 -6.40 3.38 -27.38
CA GLU A 344 -7.49 2.47 -27.73
C GLU A 344 -8.87 3.17 -27.72
N LYS A 345 -9.07 4.14 -26.83
CA LYS A 345 -10.33 4.90 -26.72
C LYS A 345 -10.66 5.75 -27.96
N ARG A 346 -9.68 6.04 -28.83
CA ARG A 346 -9.86 6.99 -29.95
C ARG A 346 -10.20 6.31 -31.29
N GLY A 347 -10.31 4.98 -31.32
CA GLY A 347 -10.53 4.21 -32.56
C GLY A 347 -11.93 3.61 -32.74
N GLY A 348 -12.83 3.72 -31.76
CA GLY A 348 -14.19 3.18 -31.82
C GLY A 348 -15.19 4.06 -31.08
N ALA A 349 -16.34 4.32 -31.70
CA ALA A 349 -17.35 5.34 -31.35
C ALA A 349 -18.13 5.11 -30.03
N GLY A 350 -17.51 4.54 -28.99
CA GLY A 350 -18.13 4.26 -27.69
C GLY A 350 -17.46 5.00 -26.52
N LYS A 351 -18.26 5.52 -25.57
CA LYS A 351 -17.74 6.02 -24.28
C LYS A 351 -17.19 4.85 -23.47
N MET A 352 -15.87 4.64 -23.53
CA MET A 352 -15.19 3.63 -22.69
C MET A 352 -15.45 3.92 -21.20
N SER A 353 -15.99 2.91 -20.50
CA SER A 353 -16.28 2.91 -19.08
C SER A 353 -15.01 3.15 -18.25
N ALA A 354 -15.16 3.55 -16.99
CA ALA A 354 -14.01 3.70 -16.08
C ALA A 354 -13.27 2.37 -15.88
N GLU A 355 -14.00 1.27 -15.90
CA GLU A 355 -13.49 -0.07 -15.63
C GLU A 355 -12.61 -0.59 -16.76
N GLU A 356 -13.06 -0.46 -18.01
CA GLU A 356 -12.25 -0.83 -19.18
C GLU A 356 -10.91 -0.08 -19.23
N ARG A 357 -10.86 1.18 -18.76
CA ARG A 357 -9.59 1.93 -18.71
C ARG A 357 -8.61 1.32 -17.72
N LYS A 358 -9.11 0.91 -16.54
CA LYS A 358 -8.28 0.24 -15.53
C LYS A 358 -7.78 -1.10 -16.05
N GLN A 359 -8.64 -1.87 -16.73
CA GLN A 359 -8.24 -3.15 -17.31
C GLN A 359 -7.16 -2.98 -18.39
N LEU A 360 -7.24 -1.93 -19.21
CA LEU A 360 -6.18 -1.61 -20.18
C LEU A 360 -4.87 -1.14 -19.50
N ASP A 361 -4.95 -0.41 -18.39
CA ASP A 361 -3.77 -0.06 -17.58
C ASP A 361 -3.11 -1.34 -17.00
N ILE A 362 -3.90 -2.28 -16.46
CA ILE A 362 -3.41 -3.56 -15.93
C ILE A 362 -2.80 -4.41 -17.04
N LYS A 363 -3.49 -4.51 -18.18
CA LYS A 363 -2.98 -5.20 -19.37
C LYS A 363 -1.62 -4.64 -19.80
N TYR A 364 -1.49 -3.32 -19.84
CA TYR A 364 -0.19 -2.70 -20.14
C TYR A 364 0.85 -3.06 -19.07
N ALA A 365 0.51 -3.04 -17.77
CA ALA A 365 1.43 -3.42 -16.70
C ALA A 365 1.97 -4.86 -16.86
N GLN A 366 1.12 -5.79 -17.30
CA GLN A 366 1.48 -7.20 -17.48
C GLN A 366 2.26 -7.47 -18.77
N GLU A 367 1.93 -6.77 -19.85
CA GLU A 367 2.42 -7.10 -21.21
C GLU A 367 3.38 -6.07 -21.81
N PHE A 368 3.76 -5.00 -21.09
CA PHE A 368 4.55 -3.94 -21.70
C PHE A 368 5.86 -4.47 -22.30
N SER A 369 6.11 -4.05 -23.53
CA SER A 369 7.26 -4.45 -24.32
C SER A 369 7.65 -3.31 -25.26
N PHE A 370 8.86 -3.38 -25.80
CA PHE A 370 9.34 -2.39 -26.76
C PHE A 370 8.37 -2.19 -27.93
N TRP A 371 7.85 -3.28 -28.49
CA TRP A 371 6.92 -3.23 -29.61
C TRP A 371 5.56 -2.64 -29.24
N LEU A 372 5.05 -2.96 -28.04
CA LEU A 372 3.81 -2.36 -27.56
C LEU A 372 3.97 -0.86 -27.38
N ASP A 373 5.09 -0.40 -26.82
CA ASP A 373 5.40 1.01 -26.67
C ASP A 373 5.47 1.74 -28.02
N MET A 374 6.15 1.17 -29.01
CA MET A 374 6.23 1.76 -30.34
C MET A 374 4.85 1.83 -31.01
N LYS A 375 4.02 0.79 -30.84
CA LYS A 375 2.64 0.80 -31.33
C LYS A 375 1.82 1.92 -30.69
N ILE A 376 1.91 2.08 -29.36
CA ILE A 376 1.21 3.16 -28.64
C ILE A 376 1.71 4.52 -29.11
N LEU A 377 3.02 4.70 -29.28
CA LEU A 377 3.62 5.96 -29.73
C LEU A 377 3.15 6.33 -31.14
N CYS A 378 3.17 5.39 -32.08
CA CYS A 378 2.67 5.59 -33.44
C CYS A 378 1.18 5.95 -33.44
N LYS A 379 0.35 5.20 -32.70
CA LYS A 379 -1.08 5.51 -32.55
C LYS A 379 -1.31 6.89 -31.92
N THR A 380 -0.43 7.31 -31.00
CA THR A 380 -0.52 8.63 -30.37
C THR A 380 -0.29 9.74 -31.39
N LEU A 381 0.71 9.61 -32.26
CA LEU A 381 1.01 10.61 -33.30
C LEU A 381 -0.13 10.71 -34.33
N THR A 382 -0.67 9.59 -34.81
CA THR A 382 -1.79 9.60 -35.76
C THR A 382 -3.06 10.18 -35.13
N ALA A 383 -3.28 9.94 -33.83
CA ALA A 383 -4.41 10.47 -33.10
C ALA A 383 -4.32 11.98 -32.81
N PHE A 384 -3.14 12.59 -32.84
CA PHE A 384 -2.99 14.05 -32.81
C PHE A 384 -3.32 14.71 -34.16
N VAL A 385 -3.14 13.97 -35.25
CA VAL A 385 -3.42 14.43 -36.63
C VAL A 385 -4.90 14.26 -36.98
N GLN A 386 -5.54 13.19 -36.52
CA GLN A 386 -7.00 12.99 -36.62
C GLN A 386 -7.71 13.79 -35.52
N LYS A 387 -7.88 15.10 -35.77
CA LYS A 387 -8.77 15.94 -34.97
C LYS A 387 -10.23 15.59 -35.29
N GLU A 388 -10.96 15.08 -34.29
CA GLU A 388 -12.37 15.44 -34.18
C GLU A 388 -12.43 16.79 -33.48
N ASN A 389 -13.12 17.73 -34.11
CA ASN A 389 -13.53 18.99 -33.49
C ASN A 389 -14.35 18.65 -32.25
N VAL A 390 -13.84 19.03 -31.07
CA VAL A 390 -14.59 19.09 -29.82
C VAL A 390 -14.82 20.55 -29.47
#